data_AF-A0A2E9GI47-F1
#
_entry.id   AF-A0A2E9GI47-F1
#
_cell.length_a   1.000
_cell.length_b   1.000
_cell.length_c   1.000
_cell.angle_alpha   90.00
_cell.angle_beta   90.00
_cell.angle_gamma   90.00
#
_symmetry.space_group_name_H-M   'P 1'
#
loop_
_entity.id
_entity.type
_entity.pdbx_description
1 polymer ?
#
loop_
_entity_poly.entity_id
_entity_poly.type
_entity_poly.pdbx_seq_one_letter_code
_entity_poly.pdbx_strand_id
1 'polypeptide(L)'
;MIKYIFIIIFIYSIRMLYAEQKDYEAVYEPLNCVGIAIDYEKMYIANWKFFPTGGSGSEIDIRYNNIKRVGKIRTTVYESGNLYGRGKWIGRTSSRIYNTLIEINYDHETKYFDLKSQFNPDQFRIKGKCT
;
A
#
# COMPACT_ATOMS: atom_id res chain seq x y z
N MET A 1 26.82 -37.88 -38.75
CA MET A 1 25.52 -37.48 -38.15
C MET A 1 25.62 -36.91 -36.74
N ILE A 2 26.56 -37.36 -35.88
CA ILE A 2 26.70 -36.88 -34.49
C ILE A 2 27.12 -35.40 -34.37
N LYS A 3 27.89 -34.85 -35.32
CA LYS A 3 28.34 -33.43 -35.28
C LYS A 3 27.23 -32.38 -35.38
N TYR A 4 26.13 -32.69 -36.06
CA TYR A 4 25.03 -31.73 -36.24
C TYR A 4 24.10 -31.67 -35.02
N ILE A 5 24.09 -32.72 -34.18
CA ILE A 5 23.29 -32.79 -32.95
C ILE A 5 23.81 -31.79 -31.90
N PHE A 6 25.13 -31.62 -31.80
CA PHE A 6 25.74 -30.66 -30.87
C PHE A 6 25.40 -29.21 -31.19
N ILE A 7 25.29 -28.86 -32.48
CA ILE A 7 24.96 -27.50 -32.93
C ILE A 7 23.51 -27.15 -32.57
N ILE A 8 22.59 -28.11 -32.68
CA ILE A 8 21.17 -27.90 -32.35
C ILE A 8 20.98 -27.68 -30.84
N ILE A 9 21.70 -28.44 -30.00
CA ILE A 9 21.64 -28.29 -28.53
C ILE A 9 22.18 -26.90 -28.10
N PHE A 10 23.23 -26.42 -28.76
CA PHE A 10 23.82 -25.11 -28.45
C PHE A 10 22.92 -23.92 -28.84
N ILE A 11 22.09 -24.06 -29.88
CA ILE A 11 21.13 -23.02 -30.29
C ILE A 11 19.92 -22.98 -29.35
N TYR A 12 19.52 -24.13 -28.78
CA TYR A 12 18.40 -24.19 -27.83
C TYR A 12 18.76 -23.67 -26.42
N SER A 13 20.02 -23.74 -26.00
CA SER A 13 20.45 -23.22 -24.69
C SER A 13 20.56 -21.69 -24.63
N ILE A 14 20.64 -21.01 -25.77
CA ILE A 14 20.78 -19.53 -25.84
C ILE A 14 19.44 -18.81 -25.64
N ARG A 15 18.30 -19.53 -25.67
CA ARG A 15 16.97 -18.93 -25.44
C ARG A 15 16.58 -18.87 -23.96
N MET A 16 17.52 -18.53 -23.09
CA MET A 16 17.19 -18.01 -21.78
C MET A 16 16.64 -16.59 -21.98
N LEU A 17 15.35 -16.50 -22.30
CA LEU A 17 14.60 -15.27 -22.16
C LEU A 17 14.74 -14.86 -20.70
N TYR A 18 15.56 -13.85 -20.44
CA TYR A 18 15.57 -13.16 -19.16
C TYR A 18 14.15 -12.65 -18.96
N ALA A 19 13.44 -13.25 -18.00
CA ALA A 19 12.23 -12.66 -17.45
C ALA A 19 12.68 -11.39 -16.76
N GLU A 20 12.55 -10.26 -17.45
CA GLU A 20 12.79 -8.94 -16.89
C GLU A 20 11.76 -8.76 -15.77
N GLN A 21 12.19 -9.00 -14.53
CA GLN A 21 11.38 -8.74 -13.35
C GLN A 21 11.26 -7.22 -13.24
N LYS A 22 10.24 -6.66 -13.88
CA LYS A 22 9.85 -5.27 -13.63
C LYS A 22 9.43 -5.21 -12.17
N ASP A 23 10.32 -4.72 -11.32
CA ASP A 23 9.99 -4.43 -9.93
C ASP A 23 8.81 -3.45 -9.95
N TYR A 24 7.66 -3.93 -9.50
CA TYR A 24 6.48 -3.10 -9.40
C TYR A 24 6.71 -2.08 -8.28
N GLU A 25 6.93 -0.84 -8.68
CA GLU A 25 7.00 0.30 -7.77
C GLU A 25 5.65 1.01 -7.73
N ALA A 26 5.17 1.31 -6.52
CA ALA A 26 4.01 2.16 -6.31
C ALA A 26 4.43 3.60 -6.57
N VAL A 27 4.35 4.04 -7.83
CA VAL A 27 4.70 5.40 -8.24
C VAL A 27 3.46 6.28 -8.23
N TYR A 28 3.38 7.18 -7.25
CA TYR A 28 2.35 8.22 -7.15
C TYR A 28 2.86 9.39 -6.29
N GLU A 29 2.30 10.58 -6.51
CA GLU A 29 2.65 11.76 -5.69
C GLU A 29 2.13 11.63 -4.26
N PRO A 30 2.91 12.04 -3.23
CA PRO A 30 2.44 12.02 -1.85
C PRO A 30 1.10 12.75 -1.67
N LEU A 31 0.12 12.06 -1.11
CA LEU A 31 -1.20 12.61 -0.82
C LEU A 31 -1.18 13.29 0.54
N ASN A 32 -1.63 14.55 0.59
CA ASN A 32 -1.88 15.25 1.85
C ASN A 32 -3.38 15.42 2.02
N CYS A 33 -3.93 14.90 3.11
CA CYS A 33 -5.37 14.72 3.25
C CYS A 33 -5.89 15.30 4.57
N VAL A 34 -7.14 15.74 4.53
CA VAL A 34 -7.88 16.23 5.70
C VAL A 34 -9.28 15.60 5.71
N GLY A 35 -9.74 15.23 6.89
CA GLY A 35 -11.07 14.65 7.06
C GLY A 35 -11.37 14.28 8.49
N ILE A 36 -12.11 13.19 8.67
CA ILE A 36 -12.59 12.72 9.96
C ILE A 36 -11.93 11.40 10.31
N ALA A 37 -11.35 11.31 11.50
CA ALA A 37 -10.99 10.07 12.16
C ALA A 37 -12.12 9.62 13.09
N ILE A 38 -12.50 8.36 12.98
CA ILE A 38 -13.41 7.66 13.88
C ILE A 38 -12.56 6.65 14.64
N ASP A 39 -12.49 6.81 15.95
CA ASP A 39 -11.74 5.92 16.84
C ASP A 39 -12.70 5.42 17.92
N TYR A 40 -13.10 4.15 17.79
CA TYR A 40 -14.27 3.61 18.48
C TYR A 40 -15.52 4.45 18.18
N GLU A 41 -16.11 5.09 19.18
CA GLU A 41 -17.34 5.90 19.04
C GLU A 41 -17.07 7.41 18.95
N LYS A 42 -15.80 7.81 18.91
CA LYS A 42 -15.42 9.23 18.92
C LYS A 42 -14.96 9.68 17.55
N MET A 43 -15.40 10.87 17.15
CA MET A 43 -15.05 11.51 15.89
C MET A 43 -14.14 12.71 16.13
N TYR A 44 -13.10 12.84 15.32
CA TYR A 44 -12.12 13.91 15.40
C TYR A 44 -11.78 14.43 14.01
N ILE A 45 -11.47 15.72 13.92
CA ILE A 45 -10.79 16.27 12.74
C ILE A 45 -9.39 15.65 12.69
N ALA A 46 -9.01 15.17 11.52
CA ALA A 46 -7.77 14.48 11.28
C ALA A 46 -7.09 15.01 10.01
N ASN A 47 -5.77 14.98 10.02
CA ASN A 47 -4.95 15.15 8.84
C ASN A 47 -4.04 13.94 8.68
N TRP A 48 -3.70 13.58 7.46
CA TRP A 48 -2.75 12.52 7.20
C TRP A 48 -1.96 12.75 5.92
N LYS A 49 -0.77 12.17 5.89
CA LYS A 49 0.07 12.09 4.70
C LYS A 49 0.22 10.63 4.29
N PHE A 50 -0.02 10.32 3.02
CA PHE A 50 0.20 9.01 2.43
C PHE A 50 1.25 9.11 1.33
N PHE A 51 2.35 8.38 1.45
CA PHE A 51 3.49 8.55 0.55
C PHE A 51 4.16 7.22 0.21
N PRO A 52 4.71 7.08 -1.01
CA PRO A 52 5.43 5.88 -1.41
C PRO A 52 6.75 5.76 -0.64
N THR A 53 7.16 4.53 -0.34
CA THR A 53 8.42 4.23 0.37
C THR A 53 9.41 3.43 -0.48
N GLY A 54 9.16 3.31 -1.79
CA GLY A 54 9.90 2.44 -2.71
C GLY A 54 9.29 1.04 -2.82
N GLY A 55 9.51 0.39 -3.97
CA GLY A 55 8.81 -0.86 -4.32
C GLY A 55 7.29 -0.70 -4.25
N SER A 56 6.57 -1.78 -3.96
CA SER A 56 5.10 -1.73 -3.74
C SER A 56 4.66 -1.12 -2.40
N GLY A 57 5.57 -0.42 -1.69
CA GLY A 57 5.36 0.05 -0.32
C GLY A 57 4.87 1.51 -0.23
N SER A 58 4.10 1.79 0.80
CA SER A 58 3.71 3.13 1.20
C SER A 58 3.59 3.25 2.72
N GLU A 59 3.70 4.47 3.22
CA GLU A 59 3.49 4.78 4.63
C GLU A 59 2.38 5.83 4.77
N ILE A 60 1.56 5.66 5.81
CA ILE A 60 0.56 6.64 6.21
C ILE A 60 0.92 7.20 7.59
N ASP A 61 0.98 8.52 7.74
CA ASP A 61 1.14 9.23 9.02
C ASP A 61 -0.15 10.03 9.28
N ILE A 62 -0.93 9.63 10.29
CA ILE A 62 -2.23 10.21 10.66
C ILE A 62 -2.10 10.95 11.98
N ARG A 63 -2.64 12.17 12.04
CA ARG A 63 -2.69 12.99 13.25
C ARG A 63 -4.11 13.46 13.55
N TYR A 64 -4.57 13.22 14.76
CA TYR A 64 -5.90 13.61 15.25
C TYR A 64 -5.89 13.63 16.78
N ASN A 65 -6.63 14.54 17.42
CA ASN A 65 -6.78 14.55 18.89
C ASN A 65 -5.45 14.40 19.68
N ASN A 66 -4.38 15.07 19.26
CA ASN A 66 -3.03 14.94 19.82
C ASN A 66 -2.43 13.51 19.79
N ILE A 67 -2.99 12.62 18.98
CA ILE A 67 -2.54 11.25 18.72
C ILE A 67 -1.91 11.19 17.34
N LYS A 68 -0.83 10.42 17.23
CA LYS A 68 -0.19 10.04 15.97
C LYS A 68 -0.35 8.53 15.75
N ARG A 69 -0.81 8.12 14.55
CA ARG A 69 -0.84 6.71 14.11
C ARG A 69 -0.09 6.58 12.78
N VAL A 70 0.78 5.57 12.69
CA VAL A 70 1.57 5.32 11.47
C VAL A 70 1.36 3.90 10.99
N GLY A 71 1.16 3.71 9.69
CA GLY A 71 0.94 2.39 9.08
C GLY A 71 1.80 2.16 7.85
N LYS A 72 2.24 0.91 7.65
CA LYS A 72 2.89 0.47 6.40
C LYS A 72 1.89 -0.27 5.54
N ILE A 73 1.74 0.18 4.30
CA ILE A 73 0.78 -0.33 3.32
C ILE A 73 1.53 -0.89 2.13
N ARG A 74 1.10 -2.05 1.64
CA ARG A 74 1.40 -2.47 0.27
C ARG A 74 0.34 -1.90 -0.65
N THR A 75 0.76 -1.10 -1.61
CA THR A 75 -0.12 -0.26 -2.43
C THR A 75 -0.06 -0.69 -3.88
N THR A 76 -1.24 -0.86 -4.47
CA THR A 76 -1.47 -0.97 -5.90
C THR A 76 -1.93 0.38 -6.43
N VAL A 77 -1.16 0.94 -7.36
CA VAL A 77 -1.52 2.04 -8.24
C VAL A 77 -2.18 1.47 -9.50
N TYR A 78 -3.41 1.89 -9.78
CA TYR A 78 -4.12 1.55 -11.02
C TYR A 78 -3.84 2.59 -12.11
N GLU A 79 -4.09 2.24 -13.37
CA GLU A 79 -3.92 3.14 -14.52
C GLU A 79 -4.75 4.43 -14.39
N SER A 80 -5.88 4.38 -13.69
CA SER A 80 -6.71 5.57 -13.40
C SER A 80 -6.09 6.53 -12.38
N GLY A 81 -4.98 6.16 -11.75
CA GLY A 81 -4.39 6.85 -10.61
C GLY A 81 -5.03 6.47 -9.27
N ASN A 82 -6.08 5.63 -9.27
CA ASN A 82 -6.67 5.13 -8.04
C ASN A 82 -5.64 4.30 -7.28
N LEU A 83 -5.70 4.36 -5.95
CA LEU A 83 -4.84 3.57 -5.08
C LEU A 83 -5.69 2.61 -4.26
N TYR A 84 -5.21 1.38 -4.17
CA TYR A 84 -5.73 0.40 -3.23
C TYR A 84 -4.56 -0.17 -2.44
N GLY A 85 -4.76 -0.47 -1.17
CA GLY A 85 -3.68 -1.06 -0.41
C GLY A 85 -4.11 -1.74 0.86
N ARG A 86 -3.27 -2.67 1.30
CA ARG A 86 -3.43 -3.38 2.57
C ARG A 86 -2.13 -3.39 3.35
N GLY A 87 -2.23 -3.28 4.66
CA GLY A 87 -1.07 -3.09 5.50
C GLY A 87 -1.33 -3.32 6.98
N LYS A 88 -0.46 -2.76 7.80
CA LYS A 88 -0.53 -2.86 9.27
C LYS A 88 0.00 -1.61 9.94
N TRP A 89 -0.45 -1.33 11.16
CA TRP A 89 0.12 -0.27 12.00
C TRP A 89 1.58 -0.57 12.40
N ILE A 90 2.40 0.47 12.48
CA ILE A 90 3.74 0.45 13.06
C ILE A 90 3.62 0.70 14.57
N GLY A 91 4.22 -0.17 15.39
CA GLY A 91 4.38 0.10 16.83
C GLY A 91 3.29 -0.41 17.77
N ARG A 92 2.36 -1.28 17.34
CA ARG A 92 1.67 -2.14 18.32
C ARG A 92 2.66 -3.23 18.74
N THR A 93 3.17 -3.14 19.97
CA THR A 93 3.92 -4.21 20.62
C THR A 93 3.16 -5.51 20.40
N SER A 94 3.88 -6.54 19.96
CA SER A 94 3.36 -7.83 19.54
C SER A 94 2.42 -8.49 20.57
N SER A 95 1.15 -8.10 20.61
CA SER A 95 0.12 -9.08 20.91
C SER A 95 0.04 -9.93 19.66
N ARG A 96 0.67 -11.11 19.71
CA ARG A 96 0.74 -12.13 18.65
C ARG A 96 -0.64 -12.62 18.15
N ILE A 97 -1.74 -11.98 18.55
CA ILE A 97 -3.12 -12.40 18.34
C ILE A 97 -3.90 -11.37 17.50
N TYR A 98 -3.44 -10.11 17.35
CA TYR A 98 -4.20 -9.05 16.65
C TYR A 98 -3.33 -8.25 15.69
N ASN A 99 -2.99 -8.84 14.54
CA ASN A 99 -2.49 -8.08 13.40
C ASN A 99 -3.59 -7.10 12.96
N THR A 100 -3.45 -5.83 13.31
CA THR A 100 -4.38 -4.77 12.91
C THR A 100 -4.17 -4.46 11.45
N LEU A 101 -4.78 -5.28 10.61
CA LEU A 101 -4.80 -5.04 9.18
C LEU A 101 -5.58 -3.77 8.92
N ILE A 102 -5.00 -2.94 8.06
CA ILE A 102 -5.62 -1.73 7.54
C ILE A 102 -5.75 -1.86 6.04
N GLU A 103 -6.87 -1.39 5.52
CA GLU A 103 -7.15 -1.32 4.09
C GLU A 103 -7.37 0.14 3.72
N ILE A 104 -6.80 0.56 2.60
CA ILE A 104 -6.94 1.90 2.04
C ILE A 104 -7.58 1.83 0.67
N ASN A 105 -8.36 2.86 0.34
CA ASN A 105 -8.86 3.14 -0.99
C ASN A 105 -8.72 4.65 -1.24
N TYR A 106 -8.17 5.01 -2.40
CA TYR A 106 -8.11 6.37 -2.89
C TYR A 106 -8.67 6.43 -4.31
N ASP A 107 -9.59 7.35 -4.50
CA ASP A 107 -10.18 7.67 -5.78
C ASP A 107 -9.52 8.95 -6.34
N HIS A 108 -8.87 8.82 -7.50
CA HIS A 108 -8.07 9.87 -8.09
C HIS A 108 -8.91 11.01 -8.70
N GLU A 109 -10.13 10.73 -9.14
CA GLU A 109 -11.01 11.73 -9.75
C GLU A 109 -11.62 12.64 -8.68
N THR A 110 -12.19 12.03 -7.64
CA THR A 110 -12.86 12.73 -6.54
C THR A 110 -11.90 13.21 -5.45
N LYS A 111 -10.64 12.73 -5.50
CA LYS A 111 -9.60 12.91 -4.49
C LYS A 111 -9.99 12.38 -3.10
N TYR A 112 -10.92 11.44 -3.05
CA TYR A 112 -11.41 10.89 -1.80
C TYR A 112 -10.53 9.74 -1.32
N PHE A 113 -10.21 9.74 -0.02
CA PHE A 113 -9.40 8.72 0.63
C PHE A 113 -10.17 8.13 1.81
N ASP A 114 -10.18 6.81 1.88
CA ASP A 114 -10.76 6.03 2.98
C ASP A 114 -9.73 5.01 3.49
N LEU A 115 -9.65 4.87 4.82
CA LEU A 115 -8.93 3.80 5.47
C LEU A 115 -9.78 3.23 6.59
N LYS A 116 -9.81 1.89 6.68
CA LYS A 116 -10.46 1.15 7.75
C LYS A 116 -9.56 0.08 8.33
N SER A 117 -9.59 -0.07 9.65
CA SER A 117 -9.07 -1.25 10.33
C SER A 117 -10.04 -2.43 10.14
N GLN A 118 -9.50 -3.61 9.79
CA GLN A 118 -10.31 -4.79 9.47
C GLN A 118 -10.48 -5.79 10.63
N PHE A 119 -9.82 -5.59 11.77
CA PHE A 119 -9.87 -6.53 12.90
C PHE A 119 -10.28 -5.91 14.23
N ASN A 120 -11.24 -6.55 14.90
CA ASN A 120 -11.66 -6.27 16.28
C ASN A 120 -10.49 -6.62 17.22
N PRO A 121 -10.10 -5.77 18.19
CA PRO A 121 -10.83 -4.61 18.74
C PRO A 121 -10.59 -3.25 18.07
N ASP A 122 -9.83 -3.18 16.97
CA ASP A 122 -9.50 -1.88 16.35
C ASP A 122 -10.61 -1.44 15.38
N GLN A 123 -11.45 -0.50 15.83
CA GLN A 123 -12.54 0.07 15.04
C GLN A 123 -12.16 1.37 14.33
N PHE A 124 -10.87 1.62 14.16
CA PHE A 124 -10.38 2.87 13.60
C PHE A 124 -10.73 3.02 12.11
N ARG A 125 -11.20 4.22 11.74
CA ARG A 125 -11.49 4.61 10.35
C ARG A 125 -11.07 6.05 10.13
N ILE A 126 -10.60 6.37 8.94
CA ILE A 126 -10.46 7.76 8.48
C ILE A 126 -11.08 7.90 7.11
N LYS A 127 -11.69 9.04 6.85
CA LYS A 127 -12.21 9.38 5.53
C LYS A 127 -12.11 10.87 5.27
N GLY A 128 -11.74 11.26 4.05
CA GLY A 128 -11.54 12.67 3.72
C GLY A 128 -11.08 12.90 2.29
N LYS A 129 -10.66 14.14 2.01
CA LYS A 129 -10.16 14.56 0.71
C LYS A 129 -8.66 14.83 0.78
N CYS A 130 -7.98 14.55 -0.33
CA CYS A 130 -6.57 14.80 -0.51
C CYS A 130 -6.32 15.91 -1.54
N THR A 131 -5.15 16.53 -1.45
CA THR A 131 -4.56 17.43 -2.43
C THR A 131 -3.27 16.86 -2.96
#